data_AF-A0A227FV02-F1
#
_entry.id   AF-A0A227FV02-F1
#
_cell.length_a   1.000
_cell.length_b   1.000
_cell.length_c   1.000
_cell.angle_alpha   90.00
_cell.angle_beta   90.00
_cell.angle_gamma   90.00
#
_symmetry.space_group_name_H-M   'P 1'
#
loop_
_entity.id
_entity.type
_entity.pdbx_description
1 polymer ?
#
loop_
_entity_poly.entity_id
_entity_poly.type
_entity_poly.pdbx_seq_one_letter_code
_entity_poly.pdbx_strand_id
1 'polypeptide(L)' 'MATPHINAEMGAFADVVLMPGDPLRAKYIAETFLEDVVQVCDVRNMFGYTGTYKGRK' A
#
# COMPACT_ATOMS: atom_id res chain seq x y z
N MET A 1 5.30 -11.59 -10.41
CA MET A 1 4.24 -11.62 -11.44
C MET A 1 3.03 -10.95 -10.82
N ALA A 2 2.48 -9.92 -11.48
CA ALA A 2 1.28 -9.23 -11.02
C ALA A 2 0.05 -10.16 -11.09
N THR A 3 -1.04 -9.77 -10.41
CA THR A 3 -2.33 -10.45 -10.49
C THR A 3 -3.32 -9.59 -11.30
N PRO A 4 -4.51 -10.11 -11.69
CA PRO A 4 -5.50 -9.32 -12.43
C PRO A 4 -6.02 -8.06 -11.71
N HIS A 5 -5.84 -7.98 -10.38
CA HIS A 5 -6.40 -6.90 -9.55
C HIS A 5 -5.34 -6.11 -8.78
N ILE A 6 -4.08 -6.57 -8.79
CA ILE A 6 -2.97 -5.96 -8.05
C ILE A 6 -1.74 -5.99 -8.95
N ASN A 7 -1.30 -4.82 -9.41
CA ASN A 7 -0.14 -4.62 -10.30
C ASN A 7 1.21 -4.45 -9.56
N ALA A 8 1.25 -4.77 -8.27
CA ALA A 8 2.45 -4.70 -7.46
C ALA A 8 3.47 -5.78 -7.84
N GLU A 9 4.76 -5.45 -7.71
CA GLU A 9 5.85 -6.40 -7.82
C GLU A 9 5.89 -7.37 -6.63
N MET A 10 6.54 -8.53 -6.82
CA MET A 10 6.74 -9.47 -5.71
C MET A 10 7.64 -8.84 -4.66
N GLY A 11 7.22 -8.84 -3.39
CA GLY A 11 7.95 -8.18 -2.29
C GLY A 11 7.67 -6.68 -2.13
N ALA A 12 6.79 -6.11 -2.97
CA ALA A 12 6.39 -4.71 -2.83
C ALA A 12 5.60 -4.45 -1.54
N PHE A 13 4.72 -5.39 -1.13
CA PHE A 13 4.01 -5.34 0.15
C PHE A 13 4.88 -5.79 1.32
N ALA A 14 4.58 -5.23 2.51
CA ALA A 14 5.09 -5.72 3.78
C ALA A 14 4.43 -7.05 4.22
N ASP A 15 4.93 -7.66 5.29
CA ASP A 15 4.34 -8.83 5.91
C ASP A 15 3.04 -8.50 6.68
N VAL A 16 2.90 -7.26 7.16
CA VAL A 16 1.69 -6.73 7.82
C VAL A 16 0.99 -5.70 6.94
N VAL A 17 -0.32 -5.88 6.72
CA VAL A 17 -1.12 -4.99 5.85
C VAL A 17 -2.38 -4.52 6.58
N LEU A 18 -2.63 -3.21 6.56
CA LEU A 18 -3.91 -2.61 6.94
C LEU A 18 -4.78 -2.46 5.69
N MET A 19 -6.02 -2.96 5.75
CA MET A 19 -6.93 -3.04 4.59
C MET A 19 -8.21 -2.20 4.81
N PRO A 20 -8.16 -0.86 4.73
CA PRO A 20 -9.37 -0.06 4.69
C PRO A 20 -10.12 -0.30 3.37
N GLY A 21 -11.46 -0.30 3.42
CA GLY A 21 -12.28 -0.50 2.21
C GLY A 21 -12.29 0.70 1.25
N ASP A 22 -12.00 1.90 1.74
CA ASP A 22 -11.94 3.12 0.93
C ASP A 22 -10.48 3.40 0.51
N PRO A 23 -10.18 3.45 -0.81
CA PRO A 23 -8.83 3.71 -1.30
C PRO A 23 -8.30 5.11 -0.92
N LEU A 24 -9.18 6.11 -0.76
CA LEU A 24 -8.77 7.44 -0.29
C LEU A 24 -8.39 7.42 1.19
N ARG A 25 -8.99 6.51 1.97
CA ARG A 25 -8.57 6.25 3.36
C ARG A 25 -7.21 5.55 3.39
N ALA A 26 -6.94 4.61 2.49
CA ALA A 26 -5.62 3.99 2.38
C ALA A 26 -4.54 5.05 2.09
N LYS A 27 -4.83 5.97 1.16
CA LYS A 27 -3.95 7.10 0.84
C LYS A 27 -3.73 8.01 2.05
N TYR A 28 -4.79 8.42 2.72
CA TYR A 28 -4.70 9.25 3.93
C TYR A 28 -3.84 8.59 5.02
N ILE A 29 -4.04 7.30 5.28
CA ILE A 29 -3.26 6.56 6.28
C ILE A 29 -1.79 6.53 5.89
N ALA A 30 -1.48 6.23 4.62
CA ALA A 30 -0.12 6.18 4.13
C ALA A 30 0.58 7.53 4.28
N GLU A 31 -0.03 8.61 3.77
CA GLU A 31 0.55 9.97 3.81
C GLU A 31 0.69 10.54 5.23
N THR A 32 -0.16 10.11 6.17
CA THR A 32 -0.19 10.66 7.54
C THR A 32 0.72 9.90 8.51
N PHE A 33 0.82 8.58 8.38
CA PHE A 33 1.43 7.73 9.41
C PHE A 33 2.68 6.99 8.95
N LEU A 34 2.89 6.80 7.65
CA LEU A 34 4.02 6.04 7.13
C LEU A 34 5.14 6.98 6.64
N GLU A 35 6.37 6.53 6.80
CA GLU A 35 7.58 7.10 6.20
C GLU A 35 7.96 6.31 4.93
N ASP A 36 8.75 6.91 4.03
CA ASP A 36 9.22 6.28 2.77
C ASP A 36 8.11 5.61 1.94
N VAL A 37 6.97 6.29 1.83
CA VAL A 37 5.76 5.76 1.18
C VAL A 37 5.92 5.58 -0.32
N VAL A 38 5.59 4.39 -0.80
CA VAL A 38 5.47 4.05 -2.21
C VAL A 38 4.07 3.52 -2.49
N GLN A 39 3.42 4.06 -3.52
CA GLN A 39 2.18 3.47 -4.05
C GLN A 39 2.55 2.25 -4.91
N VAL A 40 2.15 1.07 -4.47
CA VAL A 40 2.49 -0.21 -5.10
C VAL A 40 1.35 -0.79 -5.94
N CYS A 41 0.12 -0.27 -5.78
CA CYS A 41 -1.04 -0.71 -6.56
C CYS A 41 -2.02 0.45 -6.82
N ASP A 42 -2.61 0.47 -8.02
CA ASP A 42 -3.63 1.43 -8.44
C ASP A 42 -4.72 0.85 -9.35
N VAL A 43 -4.66 -0.44 -9.66
CA VAL A 43 -5.64 -1.13 -10.52
C VAL A 43 -7.06 -0.93 -9.99
N ARG A 44 -7.99 -0.53 -10.87
CA ARG A 44 -9.41 -0.26 -10.54
C ARG A 44 -9.62 0.79 -9.45
N ASN A 45 -8.67 1.72 -9.28
CA ASN A 45 -8.65 2.68 -8.18
C ASN A 45 -8.54 2.03 -6.79
N MET A 46 -8.06 0.78 -6.70
CA MET A 46 -7.77 0.12 -5.44
C MET A 46 -6.33 0.44 -5.04
N PHE A 47 -6.16 1.54 -4.30
CA PHE A 47 -4.83 2.03 -3.94
C PHE A 47 -4.19 1.16 -2.86
N GLY A 48 -2.97 0.70 -3.15
CA GLY A 48 -2.11 0.00 -2.19
C GLY A 48 -0.82 0.79 -1.98
N TYR A 49 -0.41 0.93 -0.73
CA TYR A 49 0.80 1.64 -0.33
C TYR A 49 1.68 0.74 0.54
N THR A 50 2.97 0.98 0.51
CA THR A 50 3.93 0.40 1.46
C THR A 50 4.90 1.48 1.88
N GLY A 51 5.23 1.52 3.16
CA GLY A 51 6.15 2.46 3.78
C GLY A 51 6.65 1.86 5.09
N THR A 52 7.17 2.69 5.98
CA THR A 52 7.60 2.24 7.31
C THR A 52 6.86 2.98 8.42
N TYR A 53 6.56 2.29 9.52
CA TYR A 53 6.03 2.87 10.75
C TYR A 53 6.95 2.52 11.92
N LYS A 54 7.59 3.53 12.51
CA LYS A 54 8.52 3.36 13.64
C LYS A 54 9.62 2.32 13.36
N GLY A 55 10.20 2.37 12.17
CA GLY A 55 11.26 1.47 11.72
C GLY A 55 10.81 0.06 11.32
N ARG A 56 9.50 -0.23 11.35
CA ARG A 56 8.94 -1.48 10.82
C ARG A 56 8.34 -1.23 9.44
N LYS A 57 8.69 -2.08 8.47
CA LYS A 57 7.97 -2.16 7.19
C LYS A 57 6.60 -2.79 7.39
#